data_AF-A0A482RPJ8-F1
#
_entry.id   AF-A0A482RPJ8-F1
#
_cell.length_a   1.000
_cell.length_b   1.000
_cell.length_c   1.000
_cell.angle_alpha   90.00
_cell.angle_beta   90.00
_cell.angle_gamma   90.00
#
_symmetry.space_group_name_H-M   'P 1'
#
loop_
_entity.id
_entity.type
_entity.pdbx_description
1 polymer ?
#
loop_
_entity_poly.entity_id
_entity_poly.type
_entity_poly.pdbx_seq_one_letter_code
_entity_poly.pdbx_strand_id
1 'polypeptide(L)'
;MVACMCAGQVDNVQKRLMNREETTFVCVCIPEFLSMYETERLVQELTKMEIDVSNIVVNQVLLADASDTSHCGRCEKRIRMQQGYLMQIAELYGDDFHVVTTPLLDEEVRGTEKLRAFSRFLARV
;
A
#
# COMPACT_ATOMS: atom_id res chain seq x y z
N MET A 1 -7.94 -0.37 -40.67
CA MET A 1 -7.43 0.90 -40.09
C MET A 1 -7.72 1.06 -38.61
N VAL A 2 -8.90 0.67 -38.07
CA VAL A 2 -9.22 0.84 -36.63
C VAL A 2 -8.34 -0.02 -35.69
N ALA A 3 -8.01 -1.27 -36.05
CA ALA A 3 -7.15 -2.13 -35.21
C ALA A 3 -5.69 -1.65 -35.08
N CYS A 4 -5.19 -0.86 -36.03
CA CYS A 4 -3.81 -0.36 -36.03
C CYS A 4 -3.67 0.91 -35.17
N MET A 5 -4.75 1.68 -34.98
CA MET A 5 -4.77 2.83 -34.09
C MET A 5 -4.69 2.43 -32.61
N CYS A 6 -5.31 1.31 -32.23
CA CYS A 6 -5.24 0.81 -30.86
C CYS A 6 -3.82 0.38 -30.49
N ALA A 7 -3.10 -0.28 -31.41
CA ALA A 7 -1.73 -0.74 -31.18
C ALA A 7 -0.79 0.43 -30.86
N GLY A 8 -0.85 1.51 -31.65
CA GLY A 8 -0.04 2.71 -31.39
C GLY A 8 -0.37 3.42 -30.07
N GLN A 9 -1.61 3.30 -29.59
CA GLN A 9 -2.01 3.85 -28.29
C GLN A 9 -1.52 2.97 -27.12
N VAL A 10 -1.61 1.64 -27.26
CA VAL A 10 -1.12 0.69 -26.24
C VAL A 10 0.40 0.83 -26.06
N ASP A 11 1.15 0.92 -27.16
CA ASP A 11 2.61 1.09 -27.12
C ASP A 11 3.02 2.41 -26.43
N ASN A 12 2.25 3.48 -26.65
CA ASN A 12 2.52 4.78 -26.04
C ASN A 12 2.19 4.77 -24.54
N VAL A 13 1.07 4.14 -24.15
CA VAL A 13 0.72 3.97 -22.73
C VAL A 13 1.78 3.13 -22.02
N GLN A 14 2.21 2.02 -22.60
CA GLN A 14 3.24 1.17 -22.03
C GLN A 14 4.55 1.93 -21.81
N LYS A 15 5.01 2.71 -22.81
CA LYS A 15 6.22 3.54 -22.67
C LYS A 15 6.12 4.52 -21.50
N ARG A 16 4.95 5.12 -21.28
CA ARG A 16 4.74 6.04 -20.16
C ARG A 16 4.66 5.34 -18.81
N LEU A 17 4.08 4.15 -18.75
CA LEU A 17 4.05 3.34 -17.53
C LEU A 17 5.45 2.87 -17.10
N MET A 18 6.35 2.64 -18.06
CA MET A 18 7.75 2.28 -17.79
C MET A 18 8.64 3.49 -17.48
N ASN A 19 8.18 4.72 -17.72
CA ASN A 19 8.96 5.92 -17.42
C ASN A 19 8.83 6.30 -15.94
N ARG A 20 9.89 6.03 -15.15
CA ARG A 20 9.94 6.30 -13.70
C ARG A 20 9.81 7.79 -13.33
N GLU A 21 10.19 8.70 -14.23
CA GLU A 21 10.05 10.14 -14.00
C GLU A 21 8.60 10.62 -14.20
N GLU A 22 7.77 9.85 -14.90
CA GLU A 22 6.37 10.19 -15.16
C GLU A 22 5.38 9.39 -14.31
N THR A 23 5.69 8.11 -14.05
CA THR A 23 4.76 7.16 -13.44
C THR A 23 5.45 6.33 -12.37
N THR A 24 4.78 6.19 -11.22
CA THR A 24 5.12 5.23 -10.17
C THR A 24 3.84 4.54 -9.71
N PHE A 25 3.95 3.28 -9.30
CA PHE A 25 2.88 2.51 -8.71
C PHE A 25 2.97 2.53 -7.18
N VAL A 26 1.86 2.85 -6.52
CA VAL A 26 1.74 2.80 -5.05
C VAL A 26 0.89 1.60 -4.68
N CYS A 27 1.50 0.59 -4.09
CA CYS A 27 0.78 -0.58 -3.58
C CYS A 27 0.07 -0.23 -2.26
N VAL A 28 -1.15 -0.71 -2.06
CA VAL A 28 -1.87 -0.56 -0.80
C VAL A 28 -2.28 -1.94 -0.31
N CYS A 29 -1.90 -2.28 0.91
CA CYS A 29 -2.21 -3.57 1.52
C CYS A 29 -2.66 -3.41 2.97
N ILE A 30 -3.21 -4.46 3.56
CA ILE A 30 -3.43 -4.58 5.00
C ILE A 30 -2.48 -5.64 5.58
N PRO A 31 -2.09 -5.55 6.86
CA PRO A 31 -1.16 -6.49 7.49
C PRO A 31 -1.84 -7.84 7.80
N GLU A 32 -2.24 -8.56 6.76
CA GLU A 32 -2.88 -9.88 6.80
C GLU A 32 -2.33 -10.74 5.64
N PHE A 33 -2.35 -12.07 5.81
CA PHE A 33 -1.71 -13.02 4.89
C PHE A 33 -2.09 -12.83 3.42
N LEU A 34 -3.39 -12.79 3.11
CA LEU A 34 -3.85 -12.76 1.72
C LEU A 34 -3.49 -11.44 1.03
N SER A 35 -3.68 -10.31 1.71
CA SER A 35 -3.37 -8.99 1.14
C SER A 35 -1.87 -8.82 0.91
N MET A 36 -1.04 -9.32 1.82
CA MET A 36 0.42 -9.35 1.66
C MET A 36 0.84 -10.21 0.47
N TYR A 37 0.30 -11.42 0.36
CA TYR A 37 0.60 -12.34 -0.74
C TYR A 37 0.19 -11.77 -2.11
N GLU A 38 -0.98 -11.14 -2.19
CA GLU A 38 -1.42 -10.46 -3.41
C GLU A 38 -0.51 -9.29 -3.78
N THR A 39 -0.07 -8.52 -2.79
CA THR A 39 0.83 -7.39 -3.00
C THR A 39 2.20 -7.85 -3.49
N GLU A 40 2.75 -8.92 -2.92
CA GLU A 40 4.01 -9.49 -3.37
C GLU A 40 3.93 -9.94 -4.83
N ARG A 41 2.87 -10.67 -5.21
CA ARG A 41 2.64 -11.08 -6.60
C ARG A 41 2.50 -9.88 -7.53
N LEU A 42 1.78 -8.84 -7.12
CA LEU A 42 1.64 -7.60 -7.89
C LEU A 42 2.99 -6.92 -8.12
N VAL A 43 3.80 -6.77 -7.07
CA VAL A 43 5.15 -6.18 -7.16
C VAL A 43 6.04 -6.98 -8.10
N GLN A 44 5.98 -8.31 -8.06
CA GLN A 44 6.75 -9.17 -8.96
C GLN A 44 6.31 -8.99 -10.43
N GLU A 45 5.01 -8.91 -10.71
CA GLU A 45 4.52 -8.69 -12.07
C GLU A 45 4.87 -7.29 -12.61
N LEU A 46 4.74 -6.25 -11.79
CA LEU A 46 5.12 -4.87 -12.17
C LEU A 46 6.61 -4.76 -12.45
N THR A 47 7.44 -5.39 -11.62
CA THR A 47 8.90 -5.43 -11.81
C THR A 47 9.28 -6.13 -13.12
N LYS A 48 8.60 -7.24 -13.48
CA LYS A 48 8.82 -7.92 -14.77
C LYS A 48 8.48 -7.04 -15.98
N MET A 49 7.54 -6.12 -15.83
CA MET A 49 7.15 -5.16 -16.86
C MET A 49 7.98 -3.87 -16.82
N GLU A 50 9.02 -3.80 -15.97
CA GLU A 50 9.87 -2.63 -15.76
C GLU A 50 9.10 -1.37 -15.30
N ILE A 51 7.94 -1.56 -14.65
CA ILE A 51 7.15 -0.49 -14.06
C ILE A 51 7.70 -0.19 -12.66
N ASP A 52 7.87 1.09 -12.35
CA ASP A 52 8.32 1.55 -11.04
C ASP A 52 7.29 1.25 -9.94
N VAL A 53 7.72 0.54 -8.91
CA VAL A 53 6.90 0.24 -7.72
C VAL A 53 7.81 0.34 -6.51
N SER A 54 8.04 1.56 -6.02
CA SER A 54 8.91 1.80 -4.86
C SER A 54 8.13 2.25 -3.61
N ASN A 55 6.79 2.24 -3.66
CA ASN A 55 5.95 2.78 -2.59
C ASN A 55 4.91 1.76 -2.14
N ILE A 56 4.83 1.51 -0.83
CA ILE A 56 3.84 0.61 -0.22
C ILE A 56 3.15 1.33 0.95
N VAL A 57 1.82 1.37 0.93
CA VAL A 57 0.99 1.84 2.03
C VAL A 57 0.35 0.64 2.73
N VAL A 58 0.71 0.44 3.99
CA VAL A 58 0.10 -0.56 4.87
C VAL A 58 -1.04 0.12 5.64
N ASN A 59 -2.28 -0.18 5.25
CA ASN A 59 -3.48 0.42 5.79
C ASN A 59 -4.08 -0.41 6.95
N GLN A 60 -4.96 0.22 7.73
CA GLN A 60 -5.75 -0.42 8.78
C GLN A 60 -4.89 -1.09 9.88
N VAL A 61 -3.78 -0.44 10.24
CA VAL A 61 -2.92 -0.90 11.34
C VAL A 61 -3.55 -0.54 12.67
N LEU A 62 -3.79 -1.54 13.53
CA LEU A 62 -4.21 -1.33 14.90
C LEU A 62 -3.02 -0.84 15.73
N LEU A 63 -3.14 0.36 16.30
CA LEU A 63 -2.14 0.92 17.20
C LEU A 63 -2.42 0.46 18.64
N ALA A 64 -1.37 0.03 19.35
CA ALA A 64 -1.48 -0.44 20.73
C ALA A 64 -1.84 0.68 21.73
N ASP A 65 -1.57 1.94 21.36
CA ASP A 65 -1.71 3.12 22.23
C ASP A 65 -3.10 3.76 22.15
N ALA A 66 -4.01 3.23 21.31
CA ALA A 66 -5.41 3.63 21.35
C ALA A 66 -5.96 3.19 22.71
N SER A 67 -6.26 4.16 23.57
CA SER A 67 -6.45 4.08 25.02
C SER A 67 -7.52 3.08 25.55
N ASP A 68 -8.12 2.26 24.69
CA ASP A 68 -9.17 1.28 24.99
C ASP A 68 -8.82 -0.17 24.58
N THR A 69 -7.67 -0.44 23.93
CA THR A 69 -7.34 -1.82 23.52
C THR A 69 -6.86 -2.71 24.67
N SER A 70 -6.51 -2.14 25.83
CA SER A 70 -5.98 -2.84 27.00
C SER A 70 -6.95 -3.84 27.66
N HIS A 71 -8.24 -3.81 27.28
CA HIS A 71 -9.26 -4.71 27.83
C HIS A 71 -9.91 -5.64 26.78
N CYS A 72 -9.37 -5.70 25.56
CA CYS A 72 -9.93 -6.49 24.46
C CYS A 72 -8.97 -7.61 24.02
N GLY A 73 -9.17 -8.83 24.53
CA GLY A 73 -8.33 -9.99 24.17
C GLY A 73 -8.38 -10.39 22.68
N ARG A 74 -9.40 -9.95 21.93
CA ARG A 74 -9.46 -10.11 20.47
C ARG A 74 -8.54 -9.11 19.76
N CYS A 75 -8.50 -7.88 20.27
CA CYS A 75 -7.73 -6.78 19.73
C CYS A 75 -6.23 -7.05 19.93
N GLU A 76 -5.83 -7.52 21.11
CA GLU A 76 -4.44 -7.93 21.38
C GLU A 76 -3.95 -9.01 20.43
N LYS A 77 -4.76 -10.05 20.18
CA LYS A 77 -4.42 -11.12 19.23
C LYS A 77 -4.27 -10.57 17.81
N ARG A 78 -5.14 -9.64 17.41
CA ARG A 78 -5.07 -9.01 16.08
C ARG A 78 -3.83 -8.12 15.97
N ILE A 79 -3.52 -7.29 16.96
CA ILE A 79 -2.30 -6.48 17.00
C ILE A 79 -1.06 -7.38 16.89
N ARG A 80 -0.97 -8.45 17.67
CA ARG A 80 0.18 -9.37 17.63
C ARG A 80 0.34 -10.03 16.25
N MET A 81 -0.76 -10.40 15.62
CA MET A 81 -0.75 -10.94 14.26
C MET A 81 -0.29 -9.89 13.23
N GLN A 82 -0.84 -8.67 13.29
CA GLN A 82 -0.43 -7.58 12.41
C GLN A 82 1.05 -7.21 12.60
N GLN A 83 1.56 -7.19 13.84
CA GLN A 83 2.98 -6.96 14.13
C GLN A 83 3.88 -7.99 13.45
N GLY A 84 3.48 -9.26 13.42
CA GLY A 84 4.18 -10.31 12.66
C GLY A 84 4.34 -9.95 11.19
N TYR A 85 3.25 -9.50 10.54
CA TYR A 85 3.29 -9.10 9.13
C TYR A 85 4.04 -7.78 8.90
N LEU A 86 3.92 -6.81 9.81
CA LEU A 86 4.67 -5.56 9.73
C LEU A 86 6.18 -5.79 9.79
N MET A 87 6.65 -6.73 10.63
CA MET A 87 8.06 -7.12 10.65
C MET A 87 8.50 -7.75 9.33
N GLN A 88 7.67 -8.64 8.75
CA GLN A 88 7.97 -9.25 7.45
C GLN A 88 8.03 -8.20 6.33
N ILE A 89 7.11 -7.22 6.34
CA ILE A 89 7.13 -6.09 5.38
C ILE A 89 8.42 -5.31 5.52
N ALA A 90 8.82 -4.99 6.76
CA ALA A 90 10.04 -4.24 7.02
C ALA A 90 11.30 -5.02 6.56
N GLU A 91 11.34 -6.34 6.76
CA GLU A 91 12.44 -7.19 6.31
C GLU A 91 12.51 -7.33 4.78
N LEU A 92 11.37 -7.46 4.11
CA LEU A 92 11.31 -7.64 2.66
C LEU A 92 11.49 -6.34 1.87
N TYR A 93 11.00 -5.22 2.40
CA TYR A 93 10.84 -3.97 1.65
C TYR A 93 11.48 -2.75 2.32
N GLY A 94 11.98 -2.85 3.55
CA GLY A 94 12.42 -1.68 4.34
C GLY A 94 13.62 -0.92 3.78
N ASP A 95 14.48 -1.57 2.99
CA ASP A 95 15.68 -0.95 2.43
C ASP A 95 15.43 -0.32 1.04
N ASP A 96 14.59 -0.95 0.22
CA ASP A 96 14.40 -0.59 -1.20
C ASP A 96 13.08 0.13 -1.49
N PHE A 97 12.12 0.12 -0.56
CA PHE A 97 10.79 0.71 -0.73
C PHE A 97 10.49 1.73 0.35
N HIS A 98 9.73 2.76 -0.02
CA HIS A 98 9.10 3.65 0.91
C HIS A 98 7.82 3.01 1.47
N VAL A 99 7.93 2.45 2.67
CA VAL A 99 6.80 1.82 3.38
C VAL A 99 6.19 2.82 4.37
N VAL A 100 4.91 3.13 4.17
CA VAL A 100 4.13 4.00 5.07
C VAL A 100 3.01 3.21 5.71
N THR A 101 2.79 3.41 7.01
CA THR A 101 1.68 2.78 7.74
C THR A 101 0.59 3.79 8.05
N THR A 102 -0.67 3.38 7.96
CA THR A 102 -1.82 4.21 8.35
C THR A 102 -2.71 3.46 9.34
N PRO A 103 -3.25 4.17 10.36
CA PRO A 103 -3.99 3.52 11.42
C PRO A 103 -5.38 3.08 10.95
N LEU A 104 -5.90 2.03 11.60
CA LEU A 104 -7.33 1.73 11.56
C LEU A 104 -8.08 2.82 12.33
N LEU A 105 -9.11 3.39 11.70
CA LEU A 105 -10.01 4.37 12.30
C LEU A 105 -11.39 3.76 12.54
N ASP A 106 -12.07 4.22 13.59
CA ASP A 106 -13.40 3.70 13.97
C ASP A 106 -14.51 4.08 12.98
N GLU A 107 -14.33 5.20 12.29
CA GLU A 107 -15.26 5.72 11.30
C GLU A 107 -14.69 5.70 9.89
N GLU A 108 -15.57 5.56 8.91
CA GLU A 108 -15.19 5.72 7.51
C GLU A 108 -14.67 7.14 7.22
N VAL A 109 -13.55 7.21 6.51
CA VAL A 109 -12.94 8.47 6.10
C VAL A 109 -13.72 9.04 4.91
N ARG A 110 -14.67 9.94 5.20
CA ARG A 110 -15.51 10.60 4.19
C ARG A 110 -15.53 12.11 4.39
N GLY A 111 -15.64 12.84 3.28
CA GLY A 111 -15.61 14.31 3.28
C GLY A 111 -14.19 14.87 3.25
N THR A 112 -14.06 16.08 2.70
CA THR A 112 -12.76 16.72 2.44
C THR A 112 -11.93 16.94 3.69
N GLU A 113 -12.58 17.26 4.82
CA GLU A 113 -11.92 17.49 6.11
C GLU A 113 -11.28 16.20 6.64
N LYS A 114 -12.04 15.11 6.73
CA LYS A 114 -11.53 13.82 7.21
C LYS A 114 -10.47 13.25 6.27
N LEU A 115 -10.61 13.42 4.96
CA LEU A 115 -9.59 13.03 3.97
C LEU A 115 -8.28 13.79 4.17
N ARG A 116 -8.34 15.12 4.39
CA ARG A 116 -7.14 15.93 4.73
C ARG A 116 -6.54 15.53 6.07
N ALA A 117 -7.37 15.14 7.04
CA ALA A 117 -6.87 14.65 8.31
C ALA A 117 -6.14 13.32 8.15
N PHE A 118 -6.71 12.38 7.41
CA PHE A 118 -6.12 11.07 7.12
C PHE A 118 -4.85 11.17 6.27
N SER A 119 -4.82 12.06 5.27
CA SER A 119 -3.64 12.25 4.41
C SER A 119 -2.39 12.68 5.18
N ARG A 120 -2.52 13.22 6.39
CA ARG A 120 -1.36 13.54 7.26
C ARG A 120 -0.59 12.31 7.70
N PHE A 121 -1.21 11.12 7.72
CA PHE A 121 -0.49 9.86 7.95
C PHE A 121 0.38 9.47 6.75
N LEU A 122 -0.01 9.89 5.54
CA LEU A 122 0.75 9.68 4.31
C LEU A 122 1.83 10.73 4.09
N ALA A 123 1.62 11.95 4.60
CA ALA A 123 2.51 13.10 4.39
C ALA A 123 3.67 13.18 5.40
N ARG A 124 3.77 12.25 6.36
CA ARG A 124 4.99 12.05 7.15
C ARG A 124 5.99 11.26 6.31
N VAL A 125 6.51 11.95 5.31
CA VAL A 125 7.68 11.57 4.49
C VAL A 125 8.78 12.58 4.82
#